data_AF-A0A653A8S6-F1
#
_entry.id   AF-A0A653A8S6-F1
#
_cell.length_a   1.000
_cell.length_b   1.000
_cell.length_c   1.000
_cell.angle_alpha   90.00
_cell.angle_beta   90.00
_cell.angle_gamma   90.00
#
_symmetry.space_group_name_H-M   'P 1'
#
loop_
_entity.id
_entity.type
_entity.pdbx_description
1 polymer ?
#
loop_
_entity_poly.entity_id
_entity_poly.type
_entity_poly.pdbx_seq_one_letter_code
_entity_poly.pdbx_strand_id
1 'polypeptide(L)'
;MLCVNFAKWWPNFSPERNFLVNALRMHFDVEIAANPDILFFSVFQGELPAGDYLKVFYTGEASRPDMSAADWAFSYEYDEDFHHPRHLRVPLYAIEIDGRAFRDDWGRELVKTGDYADRIMAERRRDFCAYVAYKDAWARCAMFDRLAAYHRVVAPGLSRNNAPPISDGDPGRSRGNGEFQALKCRFFQTFRFALVFENRSYRGYTSEKLVDAMRAGCIPIYWGNPAVAREFNPRSFINVSDYEAAESARFPGWLKRIPFFYKVFWRYCIMPRAMDRAASVVREMDTDPGLQRAVLAEPWFHKNQPNRYFDPSPLNQRMREIGESALARRQEGRRVPR
;
A
#
# COMPACT_ATOMS: atom_id res chain seq x y z
N MET A 1 23.03 -22.76 -7.80
CA MET A 1 23.15 -21.50 -7.04
C MET A 1 22.96 -20.29 -7.95
N LEU A 2 22.01 -19.44 -7.58
CA LEU A 2 21.63 -18.17 -8.21
C LEU A 2 22.00 -17.04 -7.24
N CYS A 3 22.87 -16.13 -7.67
CA CYS A 3 23.36 -15.04 -6.83
C CYS A 3 22.50 -13.79 -7.03
N VAL A 4 22.10 -13.13 -5.94
CA VAL A 4 21.27 -11.92 -5.99
C VAL A 4 21.89 -10.79 -5.18
N ASN A 5 21.58 -9.55 -5.55
CA ASN A 5 21.95 -8.38 -4.76
C ASN A 5 20.84 -7.32 -4.82
N PHE A 6 20.93 -6.34 -3.94
CA PHE A 6 19.90 -5.31 -3.72
C PHE A 6 20.51 -3.92 -3.75
N ALA A 7 19.86 -2.98 -4.46
CA ALA A 7 20.27 -1.58 -4.49
C ALA A 7 19.08 -0.63 -4.34
N LYS A 8 19.29 0.53 -3.70
CA LYS A 8 18.30 1.61 -3.60
C LYS A 8 16.98 1.21 -2.89
N TRP A 9 17.06 0.46 -1.80
CA TRP A 9 15.91 0.02 -0.98
C TRP A 9 15.63 0.96 0.19
N TRP A 10 14.46 0.83 0.81
CA TRP A 10 14.09 1.63 1.98
C TRP A 10 14.95 1.28 3.21
N PRO A 11 15.07 2.20 4.19
CA PRO A 11 15.78 1.91 5.44
C PRO A 11 15.22 0.67 6.13
N ASN A 12 16.10 -0.23 6.59
CA ASN A 12 15.79 -1.50 7.26
C ASN A 12 15.19 -2.60 6.36
N PHE A 13 15.26 -2.46 5.04
CA PHE A 13 15.01 -3.59 4.14
C PHE A 13 15.98 -4.75 4.47
N SER A 14 15.45 -5.98 4.63
CA SER A 14 16.27 -7.18 4.80
C SER A 14 16.50 -7.86 3.45
N PRO A 15 17.75 -7.92 2.96
CA PRO A 15 18.09 -8.70 1.77
C PRO A 15 17.72 -10.17 1.89
N GLU A 16 17.80 -10.75 3.09
CA GLU A 16 17.59 -12.18 3.35
C GLU A 16 16.12 -12.56 3.56
N ARG A 17 15.30 -11.62 4.05
CA ARG A 17 13.89 -11.84 4.44
C ARG A 17 12.98 -10.86 3.72
N ASN A 18 12.64 -11.19 2.48
CA ASN A 18 11.69 -10.43 1.68
C ASN A 18 10.99 -11.34 0.66
N PHE A 19 9.87 -10.86 0.13
CA PHE A 19 9.02 -11.61 -0.79
C PHE A 19 9.72 -11.98 -2.11
N LEU A 20 10.69 -11.20 -2.60
CA LEU A 20 11.41 -11.48 -3.85
C LEU A 20 12.34 -12.68 -3.68
N VAL A 21 13.16 -12.67 -2.62
CA VAL A 21 14.05 -13.80 -2.32
C VAL A 21 13.26 -15.04 -1.96
N ASN A 22 12.18 -14.91 -1.19
CA ASN A 22 11.34 -16.04 -0.84
C ASN A 22 10.73 -16.69 -2.10
N ALA A 23 10.21 -15.90 -3.03
CA ALA A 23 9.67 -16.41 -4.29
C ALA A 23 10.76 -17.04 -5.19
N LEU A 24 11.99 -16.52 -5.22
CA LEU A 24 13.10 -17.19 -5.92
C LEU A 24 13.48 -18.52 -5.27
N ARG A 25 13.53 -18.58 -3.94
CA ARG A 25 13.90 -19.79 -3.18
C ARG A 25 12.92 -20.94 -3.37
N MET A 26 11.71 -20.68 -3.87
CA MET A 26 10.78 -21.75 -4.29
C MET A 26 11.27 -22.54 -5.50
N HIS A 27 12.23 -22.00 -6.26
CA HIS A 27 12.67 -22.56 -7.55
C HIS A 27 14.19 -22.78 -7.64
N PHE A 28 14.98 -22.05 -6.86
CA PHE A 28 16.44 -22.05 -6.95
C PHE A 28 17.10 -22.00 -5.57
N ASP A 29 18.32 -22.51 -5.47
CA ASP A 29 19.23 -22.18 -4.37
C ASP A 29 19.73 -20.74 -4.54
N VAL A 30 19.33 -19.85 -3.62
CA VAL A 30 19.62 -18.41 -3.70
C VAL A 30 20.65 -17.98 -2.65
N GLU A 31 21.71 -17.31 -3.11
CA GLU A 31 22.72 -16.68 -2.27
C GLU A 31 22.72 -15.15 -2.49
N ILE A 32 22.94 -14.38 -1.43
CA ILE A 32 23.13 -12.93 -1.54
C ILE A 32 24.62 -12.65 -1.70
N ALA A 33 25.03 -12.05 -2.81
CA ALA A 33 26.43 -11.83 -3.14
C ALA A 33 26.66 -10.49 -3.83
N ALA A 34 27.85 -9.91 -3.64
CA ALA A 34 28.22 -8.62 -4.22
C ALA A 34 28.23 -8.62 -5.76
N ASN A 35 28.53 -9.77 -6.38
CA ASN A 35 28.49 -9.99 -7.82
C ASN A 35 27.27 -10.86 -8.18
N PRO A 36 26.10 -10.25 -8.47
CA PRO A 36 24.87 -11.00 -8.65
C PRO A 36 24.63 -11.47 -10.09
N ASP A 37 23.85 -12.53 -10.24
CA ASP A 37 23.15 -12.85 -11.49
C ASP A 37 21.94 -11.91 -11.68
N ILE A 38 21.27 -11.56 -10.58
CA ILE A 38 20.10 -10.65 -10.55
C ILE A 38 20.33 -9.49 -9.57
N LEU A 39 20.25 -8.26 -10.07
CA LEU A 39 20.17 -7.07 -9.23
C LEU A 39 18.71 -6.62 -9.07
N PHE A 40 18.19 -6.73 -7.86
CA PHE A 40 16.92 -6.14 -7.48
C PHE A 40 17.11 -4.69 -7.04
N PHE A 41 16.39 -3.75 -7.64
CA PHE A 41 16.54 -2.34 -7.30
C PHE A 41 15.22 -1.58 -7.17
N SER A 42 15.26 -0.50 -6.38
CA SER A 42 14.11 0.37 -6.15
C SER A 42 14.45 1.85 -6.32
N VAL A 43 13.58 2.73 -5.82
CA VAL A 43 13.58 4.17 -6.10
C VAL A 43 14.30 5.02 -5.04
N PHE A 44 14.83 4.41 -3.98
CA PHE A 44 15.45 5.16 -2.88
C PHE A 44 16.85 5.66 -3.26
N GLN A 45 17.46 6.45 -2.37
CA GLN A 45 18.79 7.01 -2.61
C GLN A 45 19.85 5.91 -2.75
N GLY A 46 20.91 6.20 -3.50
CA GLY A 46 22.01 5.29 -3.79
C GLY A 46 22.23 5.07 -5.28
N GLU A 47 23.34 4.41 -5.59
CA GLU A 47 23.75 4.08 -6.95
C GLU A 47 23.47 2.61 -7.27
N LEU A 48 23.38 2.30 -8.56
CA LEU A 48 23.38 0.91 -9.01
C LEU A 48 24.85 0.46 -9.18
N PRO A 49 25.28 -0.67 -8.60
CA PRO A 49 26.66 -1.14 -8.71
C PRO A 49 27.05 -1.35 -10.18
N ALA A 50 28.23 -0.97 -10.64
CA ALA A 50 28.61 -1.27 -12.02
C ALA A 50 28.69 -2.80 -12.26
N GLY A 51 28.23 -3.28 -13.41
CA GLY A 51 28.32 -4.70 -13.77
C GLY A 51 27.33 -5.13 -14.84
N ASP A 52 27.49 -6.37 -15.28
CA ASP A 52 26.56 -7.03 -16.20
C ASP A 52 25.73 -8.07 -15.43
N TYR A 53 24.48 -7.71 -15.13
CA TYR A 53 23.55 -8.52 -14.38
C TYR A 53 22.13 -8.24 -14.87
N LEU A 54 21.21 -9.19 -14.64
CA LEU A 54 19.80 -9.02 -14.97
C LEU A 54 19.15 -8.08 -13.95
N LYS A 55 18.52 -7.00 -14.41
CA LYS A 55 17.96 -5.94 -13.56
C LYS A 55 16.46 -6.12 -13.34
N VAL A 56 16.05 -6.27 -12.09
CA VAL A 56 14.63 -6.35 -11.71
C VAL A 56 14.25 -5.15 -10.86
N PHE A 57 13.37 -4.30 -11.38
CA PHE A 57 12.85 -3.16 -10.65
C PHE A 57 11.67 -3.57 -9.76
N TYR A 58 11.64 -3.10 -8.53
CA TYR A 58 10.44 -3.13 -7.68
C TYR A 58 10.22 -1.78 -7.04
N THR A 59 8.96 -1.35 -6.91
CA THR A 59 8.65 -0.20 -6.06
C THR A 59 7.36 -0.34 -5.27
N GLY A 60 7.47 -0.04 -3.97
CA GLY A 60 6.38 0.24 -3.05
C GLY A 60 5.99 1.72 -2.99
N GLU A 61 6.61 2.58 -3.80
CA GLU A 61 6.28 4.00 -3.93
C GLU A 61 5.41 4.28 -5.17
N ALA A 62 4.73 5.42 -5.18
CA ALA A 62 3.96 5.90 -6.33
C ALA A 62 4.88 6.42 -7.46
N SER A 63 5.63 5.50 -8.06
CA SER A 63 6.54 5.71 -9.17
C SER A 63 6.25 4.72 -10.28
N ARG A 64 6.19 5.21 -11.52
CA ARG A 64 6.05 4.39 -12.71
C ARG A 64 7.40 3.71 -13.05
N PRO A 65 7.43 2.41 -13.43
CA PRO A 65 8.66 1.77 -13.88
C PRO A 65 9.23 2.39 -15.15
N ASP A 66 10.56 2.47 -15.23
CA ASP A 66 11.30 2.76 -16.46
C ASP A 66 11.88 1.47 -17.03
N MET A 67 11.24 0.94 -18.08
CA MET A 67 11.64 -0.32 -18.72
C MET A 67 12.90 -0.20 -19.58
N SER A 68 13.43 1.01 -19.81
CA SER A 68 14.75 1.17 -20.42
C SER A 68 15.88 0.91 -19.42
N ALA A 69 15.61 1.11 -18.12
CA ALA A 69 16.56 0.89 -17.04
C ALA A 69 16.51 -0.53 -16.46
N ALA A 70 15.41 -1.27 -16.66
CA ALA A 70 15.15 -2.58 -16.07
C ALA A 70 14.81 -3.65 -17.12
N ASP A 71 15.23 -4.90 -16.85
CA ASP A 71 14.82 -6.05 -17.66
C ASP A 71 13.41 -6.50 -17.27
N TRP A 72 13.09 -6.45 -15.98
CA TRP A 72 11.78 -6.81 -15.42
C TRP A 72 11.33 -5.77 -14.42
N ALA A 73 10.01 -5.64 -14.22
CA ALA A 73 9.47 -4.68 -13.26
C ALA A 73 8.27 -5.22 -12.48
N PHE A 74 8.24 -4.93 -11.19
CA PHE A 74 7.14 -5.13 -10.27
C PHE A 74 6.68 -3.78 -9.71
N SER A 75 5.38 -3.45 -9.80
CA SER A 75 4.87 -2.16 -9.32
C SER A 75 3.37 -2.19 -9.03
N TYR A 76 2.79 -1.02 -8.75
CA TYR A 76 1.35 -0.82 -8.60
C TYR A 76 0.58 -0.59 -9.89
N GLU A 77 1.28 -0.40 -11.00
CA GLU A 77 0.64 -0.20 -12.30
C GLU A 77 -0.28 -1.38 -12.61
N TYR A 78 -1.50 -1.12 -13.05
CA TYR A 78 -2.34 -2.19 -13.59
C TYR A 78 -1.69 -2.74 -14.86
N ASP A 79 -1.49 -4.06 -14.94
CA ASP A 79 -0.83 -4.69 -16.11
C ASP A 79 -1.57 -4.35 -17.42
N GLU A 80 -2.90 -4.26 -17.33
CA GLU A 80 -3.82 -3.83 -18.39
C GLU A 80 -3.75 -2.33 -18.73
N ASP A 81 -3.16 -1.48 -17.89
CA ASP A 81 -2.93 -0.06 -18.19
C ASP A 81 -1.47 0.14 -18.65
N PHE A 82 -0.52 -0.65 -18.12
CA PHE A 82 0.91 -0.54 -18.40
C PHE A 82 1.34 -1.25 -19.69
N HIS A 83 0.67 -2.36 -20.04
CA HIS A 83 0.85 -3.12 -21.28
C HIS A 83 2.31 -3.47 -21.61
N HIS A 84 3.04 -4.06 -20.66
CA HIS A 84 4.41 -4.51 -20.91
C HIS A 84 4.62 -5.97 -20.52
N PRO A 85 5.14 -6.85 -21.39
CA PRO A 85 5.22 -8.30 -21.14
C PRO A 85 6.17 -8.67 -20.00
N ARG A 86 7.15 -7.80 -19.70
CA ARG A 86 8.12 -7.96 -18.60
C ARG A 86 7.75 -7.23 -17.32
N HIS A 87 6.48 -6.79 -17.21
CA HIS A 87 5.93 -6.20 -16.00
C HIS A 87 4.94 -7.16 -15.35
N LEU A 88 4.82 -7.07 -14.02
CA LEU A 88 3.78 -7.71 -13.24
C LEU A 88 3.38 -6.78 -12.09
N ARG A 89 2.08 -6.56 -11.91
CA ARG A 89 1.57 -5.81 -10.78
C ARG A 89 1.71 -6.61 -9.48
N VAL A 90 2.42 -6.02 -8.51
CA VAL A 90 2.57 -6.53 -7.15
C VAL A 90 2.30 -5.38 -6.17
N PRO A 91 1.02 -5.15 -5.78
CA PRO A 91 0.68 -4.04 -4.91
C PRO A 91 1.17 -4.30 -3.48
N LEU A 92 1.67 -3.26 -2.80
CA LEU A 92 2.24 -3.40 -1.46
C LEU A 92 1.25 -3.95 -0.43
N TYR A 93 -0.06 -3.71 -0.56
CA TYR A 93 -1.03 -4.30 0.36
C TYR A 93 -1.08 -5.83 0.32
N ALA A 94 -0.69 -6.42 -0.81
CA ALA A 94 -0.73 -7.85 -1.03
C ALA A 94 0.57 -8.55 -0.59
N ILE A 95 1.62 -7.79 -0.25
CA ILE A 95 2.87 -8.33 0.25
C ILE A 95 3.11 -7.86 1.68
N GLU A 96 3.39 -8.79 2.59
CA GLU A 96 3.90 -8.42 3.91
C GLU A 96 5.40 -8.09 3.80
N ILE A 97 5.77 -6.88 4.25
CA ILE A 97 7.12 -6.30 4.11
C ILE A 97 8.20 -7.14 4.82
N ASP A 98 7.82 -7.95 5.82
CA ASP A 98 8.73 -8.76 6.64
C ASP A 98 8.85 -10.23 6.19
N GLY A 99 8.47 -10.53 4.94
CA GLY A 99 8.70 -11.86 4.34
C GLY A 99 7.67 -12.94 4.70
N ARG A 100 6.57 -12.56 5.36
CA ARG A 100 5.39 -13.44 5.61
C ARG A 100 4.34 -13.41 4.50
N ALA A 101 4.53 -12.59 3.46
CA ALA A 101 3.73 -12.70 2.24
C ALA A 101 3.76 -14.17 1.78
N PHE A 102 2.60 -14.72 1.42
CA PHE A 102 2.43 -16.10 0.93
C PHE A 102 2.45 -17.21 1.99
N ARG A 103 2.05 -16.90 3.22
CA ARG A 103 1.42 -17.93 4.06
C ARG A 103 0.09 -18.34 3.44
N ASP A 104 -0.30 -19.61 3.58
CA ASP A 104 -1.53 -20.18 3.00
C ASP A 104 -2.82 -19.42 3.37
N ASP A 105 -2.78 -18.65 4.45
CA ASP A 105 -3.89 -17.87 5.01
C ASP A 105 -3.87 -16.38 4.63
N TRP A 106 -2.86 -15.87 3.92
CA TRP A 106 -2.76 -14.44 3.61
C TRP A 106 -3.91 -13.94 2.71
N GLY A 107 -4.54 -12.84 3.11
CA GLY A 107 -5.80 -12.35 2.56
C GLY A 107 -7.04 -13.04 3.13
N ARG A 108 -6.95 -14.30 3.59
CA ARG A 108 -8.10 -14.99 4.19
C ARG A 108 -8.46 -14.43 5.56
N GLU A 109 -7.52 -13.82 6.27
CA GLU A 109 -7.77 -13.12 7.54
C GLU A 109 -8.72 -11.92 7.38
N LEU A 110 -8.91 -11.45 6.14
CA LEU A 110 -9.83 -10.37 5.79
C LEU A 110 -11.20 -10.86 5.30
N VAL A 111 -11.43 -12.17 5.24
CA VAL A 111 -12.76 -12.70 4.95
C VAL A 111 -13.61 -12.58 6.21
N LYS A 112 -14.71 -11.83 6.13
CA LYS A 112 -15.61 -11.61 7.26
C LYS A 112 -16.51 -12.82 7.48
N THR A 113 -16.63 -13.26 8.73
CA THR A 113 -17.67 -14.21 9.15
C THR A 113 -19.00 -13.48 9.33
N GLY A 114 -20.12 -14.22 9.41
CA GLY A 114 -21.46 -13.63 9.55
C GLY A 114 -21.66 -12.81 10.82
N ASP A 115 -20.91 -13.12 11.89
CA ASP A 115 -20.91 -12.43 13.18
C ASP A 115 -19.86 -11.31 13.28
N TYR A 116 -19.13 -11.01 12.20
CA TYR A 116 -17.99 -10.09 12.24
C TYR A 116 -18.36 -8.72 12.79
N ALA A 117 -19.42 -8.10 12.27
CA ALA A 117 -19.85 -6.76 12.69
C ALA A 117 -20.23 -6.75 14.18
N ASP A 118 -20.94 -7.76 14.64
CA ASP A 118 -21.40 -7.91 16.02
C ASP A 118 -20.23 -8.02 16.98
N ARG A 119 -19.22 -8.83 16.62
CA ARG A 119 -17.98 -8.97 17.38
C ARG A 119 -17.25 -7.65 17.52
N ILE A 120 -17.04 -6.91 16.42
CA ILE A 120 -16.35 -5.61 16.46
C ILE A 120 -17.15 -4.59 17.27
N MET A 121 -18.48 -4.53 17.11
CA MET A 121 -19.33 -3.60 17.87
C MET A 121 -19.36 -3.93 19.37
N ALA A 122 -19.24 -5.21 19.75
CA ALA A 122 -19.20 -5.65 21.14
C ALA A 122 -17.93 -5.20 21.88
N GLU A 123 -16.84 -4.89 21.17
CA GLU A 123 -15.59 -4.39 21.76
C GLU A 123 -15.74 -2.99 22.38
N ARG A 124 -16.80 -2.24 22.02
CA ARG A 124 -17.10 -0.90 22.57
C ARG A 124 -15.90 0.04 22.55
N ARG A 125 -15.22 0.08 21.39
CA ARG A 125 -14.02 0.90 21.15
C ARG A 125 -14.28 2.36 21.48
N ARG A 126 -13.49 2.89 22.42
CA ARG A 126 -13.69 4.25 22.97
C ARG A 126 -13.06 5.32 22.09
N ASP A 127 -11.93 5.00 21.46
CA ASP A 127 -11.20 5.99 20.70
C ASP A 127 -11.84 6.21 19.33
N PHE A 128 -11.90 7.47 18.92
CA PHE A 128 -12.53 7.89 17.67
C PHE A 128 -11.72 7.45 16.46
N CYS A 129 -10.55 8.04 16.24
CA CYS A 129 -9.81 7.84 15.00
C CYS A 129 -8.30 7.78 15.24
N ALA A 130 -7.65 6.80 14.62
CA ALA A 130 -6.20 6.67 14.59
C ALA A 130 -5.60 7.25 13.30
N TYR A 131 -4.39 7.80 13.41
CA TYR A 131 -3.63 8.33 12.28
C TYR A 131 -2.13 8.00 12.41
N VAL A 132 -1.63 7.06 11.62
CA VAL A 132 -0.21 6.65 11.66
C VAL A 132 0.47 7.04 10.36
N ALA A 133 1.23 8.15 10.39
CA ALA A 133 1.98 8.63 9.22
C ALA A 133 3.35 9.20 9.60
N TYR A 134 4.35 8.97 8.74
CA TYR A 134 5.72 9.43 8.94
C TYR A 134 5.98 10.81 8.32
N LYS A 135 5.47 11.08 7.12
CA LYS A 135 5.63 12.38 6.44
C LYS A 135 4.29 13.08 6.27
N ASP A 136 4.32 14.39 6.51
CA ASP A 136 3.25 15.29 6.11
C ASP A 136 3.07 15.21 4.59
N ALA A 137 1.80 15.14 4.19
CA ALA A 137 1.39 15.39 2.82
C ALA A 137 0.10 16.19 2.89
N TRP A 138 -0.08 17.14 1.98
CA TRP A 138 -1.15 18.10 2.13
C TRP A 138 -2.53 17.45 2.37
N ALA A 139 -2.91 16.46 1.55
CA ALA A 139 -4.24 15.89 1.60
C ALA A 139 -4.52 15.17 2.94
N ARG A 140 -3.57 14.36 3.41
CA ARG A 140 -3.71 13.65 4.70
C ARG A 140 -3.74 14.61 5.88
N CYS A 141 -2.91 15.66 5.88
CA CYS A 141 -2.90 16.67 6.94
C CYS A 141 -4.21 17.46 6.94
N ALA A 142 -4.71 17.85 5.75
CA ALA A 142 -5.96 18.57 5.62
C ALA A 142 -7.18 17.76 6.06
N MET A 143 -7.17 16.44 5.85
CA MET A 143 -8.22 15.55 6.37
C MET A 143 -8.07 15.31 7.88
N PHE A 144 -6.84 15.12 8.37
CA PHE A 144 -6.54 15.04 9.80
C PHE A 144 -7.09 16.26 10.54
N ASP A 145 -6.74 17.47 10.08
CA ASP A 145 -7.13 18.73 10.74
C ASP A 145 -8.68 18.88 10.79
N ARG A 146 -9.40 18.45 9.75
CA ARG A 146 -10.88 18.44 9.69
C ARG A 146 -11.53 17.49 10.69
N LEU A 147 -10.96 16.30 10.84
CA LEU A 147 -11.45 15.29 11.77
C LEU A 147 -11.09 15.66 13.22
N ALA A 148 -9.86 16.13 13.44
CA ALA A 148 -9.36 16.58 14.74
C ALA A 148 -10.11 17.79 15.29
N ALA A 149 -10.66 18.65 14.41
CA ALA A 149 -11.54 19.75 14.80
C ALA A 149 -12.90 19.29 15.35
N TYR A 150 -13.31 18.04 15.09
CA TYR A 150 -14.54 17.45 15.62
C TYR A 150 -14.27 16.60 16.86
N HIS A 151 -13.34 15.65 16.77
CA HIS A 151 -12.98 14.75 17.86
C HIS A 151 -11.50 14.39 17.74
N ARG A 152 -10.80 14.18 18.87
CA ARG A 152 -9.38 13.85 18.90
C ARG A 152 -9.06 12.68 17.96
N VAL A 153 -8.16 12.94 17.00
CA VAL A 153 -7.49 11.94 16.18
C VAL A 153 -6.12 11.66 16.80
N VAL A 154 -5.85 10.42 17.17
CA VAL A 154 -4.61 10.03 17.85
C VAL A 154 -3.53 9.72 16.82
N ALA A 155 -2.40 10.43 16.91
CA ALA A 155 -1.33 10.40 15.94
C ALA A 155 0.03 10.09 16.59
N PRO A 156 0.45 8.81 16.61
CA PRO A 156 1.73 8.41 17.19
C PRO A 156 2.90 8.48 16.19
N GLY A 157 2.64 8.76 14.90
CA GLY A 157 3.68 8.97 13.88
C GLY A 157 4.29 10.38 13.94
N LEU A 158 5.33 10.65 13.14
CA LEU A 158 5.93 12.00 13.08
C LEU A 158 4.97 13.05 12.49
N SER A 159 4.14 12.66 11.53
CA SER A 159 3.15 13.56 10.95
C SER A 159 2.03 13.83 11.95
N ARG A 160 1.76 15.12 12.22
CA ARG A 160 0.74 15.57 13.17
C ARG A 160 0.84 14.91 14.56
N ASN A 161 2.06 14.59 15.02
CA ASN A 161 2.28 13.87 16.27
C ASN A 161 1.55 14.52 17.47
N ASN A 162 0.76 13.73 18.18
CA ASN A 162 0.07 14.16 19.41
C ASN A 162 -0.10 13.02 20.44
N ALA A 163 0.68 11.96 20.28
CA ALA A 163 0.66 10.76 21.10
C ALA A 163 2.05 10.09 21.11
N PRO A 164 2.37 9.33 22.16
CA PRO A 164 3.58 8.52 22.20
C PRO A 164 3.66 7.56 20.99
N PRO A 165 4.88 7.24 20.53
CA PRO A 165 5.05 6.28 19.43
C PRO A 165 4.56 4.89 19.80
N ILE A 166 4.19 4.13 18.77
CA ILE A 166 3.71 2.74 18.89
C ILE A 166 4.82 1.82 19.43
N SER A 167 6.09 2.09 19.11
CA SER A 167 7.25 1.35 19.63
C SER A 167 8.47 2.24 19.85
N ASP A 168 9.40 1.77 20.69
CA ASP A 168 10.79 2.25 20.83
C ASP A 168 11.00 3.73 21.21
N GLY A 169 9.99 4.39 21.80
CA GLY A 169 10.10 5.74 22.37
C GLY A 169 10.33 6.89 21.36
N ASP A 170 10.71 6.58 20.12
CA ASP A 170 10.93 7.51 19.01
C ASP A 170 10.05 7.14 17.79
N PRO A 171 9.06 7.98 17.40
CA PRO A 171 8.20 7.76 16.24
C PRO A 171 8.95 7.58 14.92
N GLY A 172 10.16 8.15 14.81
CA GLY A 172 11.01 8.04 13.63
C GLY A 172 11.65 6.66 13.49
N ARG A 173 11.86 5.95 14.60
CA ARG A 173 12.52 4.63 14.65
C ARG A 173 11.53 3.47 14.66
N SER A 174 10.29 3.68 15.11
CA SER A 174 9.30 2.60 15.25
C SER A 174 9.11 1.79 13.96
N ARG A 175 9.18 2.43 12.78
CA ARG A 175 9.00 1.76 11.47
C ARG A 175 10.12 0.78 11.09
N GLY A 176 11.27 0.83 11.76
CA GLY A 176 12.39 -0.09 11.55
C GLY A 176 12.31 -1.36 12.37
N ASN A 177 11.33 -1.46 13.26
CA ASN A 177 11.11 -2.64 14.10
C ASN A 177 10.34 -3.71 13.29
N GLY A 178 10.87 -4.94 13.21
CA GLY A 178 10.24 -6.06 12.51
C GLY A 178 8.91 -6.53 13.11
N GLU A 179 8.51 -5.99 14.26
CA GLU A 179 7.19 -6.19 14.87
C GLU A 179 6.25 -5.00 14.68
N PHE A 180 6.71 -3.91 14.07
CA PHE A 180 5.96 -2.65 13.95
C PHE A 180 4.57 -2.86 13.34
N GLN A 181 4.47 -3.74 12.34
CA GLN A 181 3.22 -4.04 11.69
C GLN A 181 2.18 -4.66 12.65
N ALA A 182 2.62 -5.61 13.48
CA ALA A 182 1.77 -6.23 14.49
C ALA A 182 1.38 -5.24 15.60
N LEU A 183 2.33 -4.41 16.04
CA LEU A 183 2.09 -3.37 17.04
C LEU A 183 1.13 -2.28 16.53
N LYS A 184 1.28 -1.86 15.28
CA LYS A 184 0.38 -0.92 14.59
C LYS A 184 -1.04 -1.49 14.49
N CYS A 185 -1.17 -2.78 14.15
CA CYS A 185 -2.47 -3.45 14.12
C CYS A 185 -3.13 -3.45 15.52
N ARG A 186 -2.38 -3.81 16.58
CA ARG A 186 -2.87 -3.75 17.97
C ARG A 186 -3.27 -2.34 18.39
N PHE A 187 -2.50 -1.34 18.00
CA PHE A 187 -2.84 0.07 18.23
C PHE A 187 -4.16 0.42 17.55
N PHE A 188 -4.36 0.07 16.29
CA PHE A 188 -5.61 0.34 15.58
C PHE A 188 -6.83 -0.38 16.19
N GLN A 189 -6.67 -1.54 16.81
CA GLN A 189 -7.80 -2.28 17.40
C GLN A 189 -8.55 -1.52 18.51
N THR A 190 -8.00 -0.43 19.07
CA THR A 190 -8.70 0.38 20.08
C THR A 190 -9.60 1.47 19.47
N PHE A 191 -9.55 1.67 18.15
CA PHE A 191 -10.20 2.77 17.45
C PHE A 191 -11.37 2.30 16.59
N ARG A 192 -12.39 3.16 16.46
CA ARG A 192 -13.53 2.95 15.55
C ARG A 192 -13.14 3.24 14.09
N PHE A 193 -12.41 4.33 13.88
CA PHE A 193 -11.96 4.77 12.56
C PHE A 193 -10.43 4.77 12.44
N ALA A 194 -9.93 4.66 11.21
CA ALA A 194 -8.52 4.89 10.91
C ALA A 194 -8.38 5.79 9.68
N LEU A 195 -7.69 6.92 9.82
CA LEU A 195 -7.34 7.81 8.72
C LEU A 195 -6.12 7.23 7.98
N VAL A 196 -6.36 6.64 6.81
CA VAL A 196 -5.40 5.83 6.04
C VAL A 196 -5.16 6.40 4.64
N PHE A 197 -4.95 7.71 4.57
CA PHE A 197 -4.60 8.39 3.33
C PHE A 197 -3.19 8.02 2.84
N GLU A 198 -3.08 7.77 1.55
CA GLU A 198 -1.80 7.71 0.87
C GLU A 198 -1.08 9.07 0.86
N ASN A 199 0.21 9.07 0.55
CA ASN A 199 1.01 10.31 0.50
C ASN A 199 0.64 11.14 -0.74
N ARG A 200 0.12 10.49 -1.78
CA ARG A 200 -0.40 11.11 -2.99
C ARG A 200 -1.46 10.22 -3.62
N SER A 201 -2.28 10.83 -4.48
CA SER A 201 -3.17 10.08 -5.35
C SER A 201 -2.44 9.61 -6.61
N TYR A 202 -2.61 8.32 -6.91
CA TYR A 202 -2.07 7.66 -8.10
C TYR A 202 -2.90 6.41 -8.39
N ARG A 203 -3.32 6.24 -9.65
CA ARG A 203 -4.13 5.08 -10.05
C ARG A 203 -3.33 3.80 -9.85
N GLY A 204 -3.95 2.81 -9.20
CA GLY A 204 -3.30 1.54 -8.83
C GLY A 204 -2.51 1.59 -7.52
N TYR A 205 -2.21 2.76 -6.96
CA TYR A 205 -1.39 2.92 -5.75
C TYR A 205 -2.20 2.74 -4.46
N THR A 206 -2.39 1.49 -4.07
CA THR A 206 -2.96 1.11 -2.78
C THR A 206 -1.84 0.46 -1.94
N SER A 207 -1.45 1.08 -0.83
CA SER A 207 -0.42 0.57 0.08
C SER A 207 -1.00 -0.29 1.20
N GLU A 208 -0.17 -0.71 2.16
CA GLU A 208 -0.56 -1.47 3.35
C GLU A 208 -1.65 -0.76 4.19
N LYS A 209 -1.72 0.58 4.16
CA LYS A 209 -2.50 1.39 5.12
C LYS A 209 -3.97 1.00 5.15
N LEU A 210 -4.59 0.84 3.98
CA LEU A 210 -6.00 0.48 3.89
C LEU A 210 -6.26 -0.89 4.53
N VAL A 211 -5.43 -1.86 4.16
CA VAL A 211 -5.57 -3.26 4.58
C VAL A 211 -5.23 -3.42 6.07
N ASP A 212 -4.32 -2.62 6.62
CA ASP A 212 -4.02 -2.60 8.05
C ASP A 212 -5.19 -2.15 8.91
N ALA A 213 -5.92 -1.12 8.46
CA ALA A 213 -7.13 -0.68 9.14
C ALA A 213 -8.21 -1.78 9.10
N MET A 214 -8.38 -2.45 7.95
CA MET A 214 -9.32 -3.57 7.80
C MET A 214 -8.95 -4.75 8.71
N ARG A 215 -7.67 -5.11 8.79
CA ARG A 215 -7.16 -6.17 9.68
C ARG A 215 -7.43 -5.88 11.15
N ALA A 216 -7.30 -4.61 11.54
CA ALA A 216 -7.59 -4.16 12.90
C ALA A 216 -9.09 -3.98 13.18
N GLY A 217 -9.97 -4.16 12.18
CA GLY A 217 -11.41 -3.93 12.30
C GLY A 217 -11.81 -2.46 12.47
N CYS A 218 -10.94 -1.52 12.13
CA CYS A 218 -11.31 -0.12 12.01
C CYS A 218 -12.12 0.09 10.73
N ILE A 219 -13.06 1.05 10.75
CA ILE A 219 -13.65 1.60 9.53
C ILE A 219 -12.61 2.52 8.87
N PRO A 220 -12.09 2.18 7.68
CA PRO A 220 -11.05 2.99 7.04
C PRO A 220 -11.63 4.28 6.45
N ILE A 221 -10.91 5.40 6.63
CA ILE A 221 -11.12 6.67 5.93
C ILE A 221 -9.98 6.81 4.92
N TYR A 222 -10.27 6.53 3.65
CA TYR A 222 -9.26 6.27 2.63
C TYR A 222 -9.27 7.30 1.49
N TRP A 223 -8.06 7.63 1.01
CA TRP A 223 -7.81 8.38 -0.22
C TRP A 223 -6.42 8.05 -0.74
N GLY A 224 -6.28 7.87 -2.05
CA GLY A 224 -5.01 7.46 -2.66
C GLY A 224 -5.21 6.93 -4.07
N ASN A 225 -5.57 5.66 -4.20
CA ASN A 225 -5.93 5.07 -5.48
C ASN A 225 -7.38 5.44 -5.88
N PRO A 226 -7.61 6.26 -6.92
CA PRO A 226 -8.97 6.59 -7.36
C PRO A 226 -9.74 5.37 -7.91
N ALA A 227 -9.03 4.29 -8.23
CA ALA A 227 -9.59 3.03 -8.73
C ALA A 227 -9.63 1.93 -7.65
N VAL A 228 -9.52 2.27 -6.36
CA VAL A 228 -9.52 1.29 -5.25
C VAL A 228 -10.75 0.38 -5.24
N ALA A 229 -11.89 0.87 -5.74
CA ALA A 229 -13.13 0.11 -5.86
C ALA A 229 -13.02 -1.09 -6.82
N ARG A 230 -11.96 -1.18 -7.65
CA ARG A 230 -11.67 -2.37 -8.45
C ARG A 230 -11.25 -3.57 -7.59
N GLU A 231 -10.72 -3.32 -6.41
CA GLU A 231 -10.05 -4.31 -5.55
C GLU A 231 -10.78 -4.58 -4.24
N PHE A 232 -11.45 -3.56 -3.71
CA PHE A 232 -12.14 -3.58 -2.42
C PHE A 232 -13.58 -3.10 -2.58
N ASN A 233 -14.47 -3.57 -1.71
CA ASN A 233 -15.88 -3.16 -1.71
C ASN A 233 -16.00 -1.71 -1.19
N PRO A 234 -16.40 -0.73 -2.02
CA PRO A 234 -16.47 0.68 -1.62
C PRO A 234 -17.51 0.95 -0.54
N ARG A 235 -18.42 0.01 -0.22
CA ARG A 235 -19.39 0.14 0.87
C ARG A 235 -18.81 -0.21 2.24
N SER A 236 -17.61 -0.80 2.28
CA SER A 236 -16.96 -1.23 3.52
C SER A 236 -16.02 -0.17 4.11
N PHE A 237 -15.79 0.95 3.43
CA PHE A 237 -14.92 2.02 3.91
C PHE A 237 -15.35 3.37 3.36
N ILE A 238 -14.86 4.45 3.94
CA ILE A 238 -15.17 5.80 3.48
C ILE A 238 -14.14 6.19 2.41
N ASN A 239 -14.53 6.04 1.15
CA ASN A 239 -13.69 6.36 -0.01
C ASN A 239 -13.82 7.85 -0.38
N VAL A 240 -12.82 8.66 -0.01
CA VAL A 240 -12.89 10.11 -0.26
C VAL A 240 -12.85 10.46 -1.76
N SER A 241 -12.32 9.55 -2.59
CA SER A 241 -12.29 9.71 -4.05
C SER A 241 -13.69 9.78 -4.66
N ASP A 242 -14.71 9.19 -4.03
CA ASP A 242 -16.09 9.22 -4.53
C ASP A 242 -16.69 10.63 -4.37
N TYR A 243 -16.45 11.29 -3.23
CA TYR A 243 -16.85 12.69 -3.03
C TYR A 243 -16.04 13.65 -3.92
N GLU A 244 -14.76 13.34 -4.17
CA GLU A 244 -13.91 14.09 -5.09
C GLU A 244 -14.46 14.02 -6.52
N ALA A 245 -14.82 12.82 -6.98
CA ALA A 245 -15.43 12.62 -8.30
C ALA A 245 -16.78 13.34 -8.41
N ALA A 246 -17.62 13.24 -7.39
CA ALA A 246 -18.92 13.93 -7.33
C ALA A 246 -18.76 15.46 -7.38
N GLU A 247 -17.81 16.03 -6.62
CA GLU A 247 -17.53 17.46 -6.68
C GLU A 247 -16.92 17.87 -8.02
N SER A 248 -16.00 17.08 -8.58
CA SER A 248 -15.42 17.33 -9.89
C SER A 248 -16.46 17.31 -11.01
N ALA A 249 -17.48 16.45 -10.94
CA ALA A 249 -18.54 16.33 -11.93
C ALA A 249 -19.41 17.59 -12.05
N ARG A 250 -19.44 18.45 -11.03
CA ARG A 250 -20.21 19.70 -11.02
C ARG A 250 -19.60 20.80 -11.89
N PHE A 251 -18.37 20.61 -12.39
CA PHE A 251 -17.63 21.61 -13.15
C PHE A 251 -17.57 21.27 -14.65
N PRO A 252 -17.71 22.28 -15.53
CA PRO A 252 -17.60 22.11 -16.97
C PRO A 252 -16.30 21.41 -17.40
N GLY A 253 -16.41 20.49 -18.36
CA GLY A 253 -15.26 19.69 -18.83
C GLY A 253 -14.11 20.53 -19.39
N TRP A 254 -14.38 21.70 -19.98
CA TRP A 254 -13.34 22.56 -20.54
C TRP A 254 -12.36 23.10 -19.47
N LEU A 255 -12.82 23.35 -18.23
CA LEU A 255 -11.95 23.75 -17.12
C LEU A 255 -10.93 22.66 -16.75
N LYS A 256 -11.29 21.40 -16.95
CA LYS A 256 -10.42 20.23 -16.67
C LYS A 256 -9.33 20.06 -17.72
N ARG A 257 -9.48 20.68 -18.90
CA ARG A 257 -8.52 20.60 -20.00
C ARG A 257 -7.35 21.58 -19.82
N ILE A 258 -7.38 22.44 -18.82
CA ILE A 258 -6.31 23.39 -18.51
C ILE A 258 -5.56 22.92 -17.25
N PRO A 259 -4.41 22.21 -17.38
CA PRO A 259 -3.85 21.42 -16.29
C PRO A 259 -3.48 22.23 -15.04
N PHE A 260 -2.89 23.41 -15.23
CA PHE A 260 -2.50 24.29 -14.11
C PHE A 260 -3.74 24.77 -13.34
N PHE A 261 -4.75 25.29 -14.04
CA PHE A 261 -5.99 25.75 -13.42
C PHE A 261 -6.74 24.61 -12.75
N TYR A 262 -6.82 23.43 -13.38
CA TYR A 262 -7.43 22.27 -12.76
C TYR A 262 -6.70 21.86 -11.47
N LYS A 263 -5.37 21.89 -11.44
CA LYS A 263 -4.59 21.57 -10.22
C LYS A 263 -4.87 22.54 -9.08
N VAL A 264 -4.88 23.85 -9.36
CA VAL A 264 -5.22 24.89 -8.37
C VAL A 264 -6.67 24.72 -7.90
N PHE A 265 -7.59 24.58 -8.83
CA PHE A 265 -9.01 24.42 -8.54
C PHE A 265 -9.30 23.14 -7.75
N TRP A 266 -8.67 22.04 -8.13
CA TRP A 266 -8.73 20.79 -7.38
C TRP A 266 -8.27 20.98 -5.93
N ARG A 267 -7.13 21.65 -5.75
CA ARG A 267 -6.50 21.88 -4.44
C ARG A 267 -7.30 22.77 -3.50
N TYR A 268 -7.98 23.78 -4.04
CA TYR A 268 -8.64 24.82 -3.24
C TYR A 268 -10.17 24.80 -3.30
N CYS A 269 -10.78 24.03 -4.21
CA CYS A 269 -12.23 23.98 -4.38
C CYS A 269 -12.81 22.56 -4.33
N ILE A 270 -12.30 21.64 -5.15
CA ILE A 270 -12.88 20.28 -5.25
C ILE A 270 -12.56 19.48 -3.99
N MET A 271 -11.26 19.31 -3.72
CA MET A 271 -10.81 18.41 -2.68
C MET A 271 -11.19 18.89 -1.26
N PRO A 272 -11.14 20.20 -0.91
CA PRO A 272 -11.68 20.68 0.37
C PRO A 272 -13.16 20.30 0.58
N ARG A 273 -14.03 20.51 -0.43
CA ARG A 273 -15.46 20.16 -0.34
C ARG A 273 -15.69 18.66 -0.25
N ALA A 274 -14.89 17.87 -0.98
CA ALA A 274 -14.92 16.41 -0.89
C ALA A 274 -14.55 15.93 0.53
N MET A 275 -13.50 16.50 1.13
CA MET A 275 -13.10 16.20 2.50
C MET A 275 -14.13 16.67 3.53
N ASP A 276 -14.78 17.82 3.33
CA ASP A 276 -15.83 18.31 4.24
C ASP A 276 -17.04 17.37 4.24
N ARG A 277 -17.43 16.86 3.06
CA ARG A 277 -18.46 15.82 2.95
C ARG A 277 -18.06 14.52 3.61
N ALA A 278 -16.85 14.02 3.33
CA ALA A 278 -16.33 12.82 3.96
C ALA A 278 -16.29 12.95 5.50
N ALA A 279 -15.82 14.09 6.01
CA ALA A 279 -15.79 14.38 7.45
C ALA A 279 -17.21 14.44 8.04
N SER A 280 -18.19 14.98 7.33
CA SER A 280 -19.59 14.96 7.75
C SER A 280 -20.12 13.53 7.89
N VAL A 281 -19.83 12.66 6.93
CA VAL A 281 -20.22 11.24 6.98
C VAL A 281 -19.55 10.51 8.15
N VAL A 282 -18.26 10.78 8.40
CA VAL A 282 -17.56 10.23 9.57
C VAL A 282 -18.23 10.66 10.88
N ARG A 283 -18.64 11.94 10.99
CA ARG A 283 -19.32 12.47 12.19
C ARG A 283 -20.67 11.82 12.41
N GLU A 284 -21.46 11.67 11.34
CA GLU A 284 -22.75 10.99 11.39
C GLU A 284 -22.58 9.54 11.86
N MET A 285 -21.65 8.80 11.23
CA MET A 285 -21.33 7.42 11.63
C MET A 285 -20.85 7.34 13.08
N ASP A 286 -20.01 8.27 13.54
CA ASP A 286 -19.50 8.29 14.93
C ASP A 286 -20.64 8.34 15.97
N THR A 287 -21.73 9.04 15.65
CA THR A 287 -22.92 9.16 16.50
C THR A 287 -23.98 8.10 16.27
N ASP A 288 -23.89 7.32 15.19
CA ASP A 288 -24.86 6.28 14.81
C ASP A 288 -24.21 4.88 14.77
N PRO A 289 -24.38 4.07 15.84
CA PRO A 289 -23.89 2.70 15.87
C PRO A 289 -24.49 1.79 14.78
N GLY A 290 -25.69 2.10 14.28
CA GLY A 290 -26.33 1.38 13.19
C GLY A 290 -25.60 1.57 11.87
N LEU A 291 -25.20 2.81 11.55
CA LEU A 291 -24.36 3.09 10.38
C LEU A 291 -22.97 2.45 10.50
N GLN A 292 -22.35 2.48 11.68
CA GLN A 292 -21.08 1.77 11.92
C GLN A 292 -21.22 0.27 11.67
N ARG A 293 -22.25 -0.35 12.25
CA ARG A 293 -22.55 -1.77 12.06
C ARG A 293 -22.82 -2.10 10.59
N ALA A 294 -23.54 -1.25 9.85
CA ALA A 294 -23.82 -1.45 8.44
C ALA A 294 -22.53 -1.49 7.59
N VAL A 295 -21.61 -0.55 7.80
CA VAL A 295 -20.31 -0.53 7.12
C VAL A 295 -19.44 -1.72 7.53
N LEU A 296 -19.46 -2.11 8.81
CA LEU A 296 -18.72 -3.28 9.29
C LEU A 296 -19.30 -4.60 8.78
N ALA A 297 -20.60 -4.67 8.47
CA ALA A 297 -21.24 -5.85 7.89
C ALA A 297 -20.92 -6.04 6.41
N GLU A 298 -20.58 -4.96 5.69
CA GLU A 298 -20.14 -5.03 4.31
C GLU A 298 -18.78 -5.76 4.22
N PRO A 299 -18.61 -6.76 3.32
CA PRO A 299 -17.34 -7.47 3.18
C PRO A 299 -16.24 -6.52 2.71
N TRP A 300 -14.99 -6.70 3.16
CA TRP A 300 -13.86 -5.86 2.73
C TRP A 300 -13.60 -6.01 1.22
N PHE A 301 -13.73 -7.24 0.72
CA PHE A 301 -13.58 -7.57 -0.69
C PHE A 301 -14.93 -7.72 -1.38
N HIS A 302 -14.91 -7.62 -2.70
CA HIS A 302 -16.03 -8.06 -3.54
C HIS A 302 -16.35 -9.52 -3.28
N LYS A 303 -17.63 -9.83 -3.07
CA LYS A 303 -18.13 -11.19 -2.77
C LYS A 303 -17.47 -11.83 -1.53
N ASN A 304 -16.85 -11.04 -0.65
CA ASN A 304 -16.13 -11.52 0.54
C ASN A 304 -15.01 -12.53 0.22
N GLN A 305 -14.34 -12.37 -0.92
CA GLN A 305 -13.23 -13.23 -1.35
C GLN A 305 -11.98 -12.41 -1.62
N PRO A 306 -10.78 -12.84 -1.20
CA PRO A 306 -9.54 -12.14 -1.50
C PRO A 306 -9.40 -11.91 -3.01
N ASN A 307 -8.99 -10.69 -3.39
CA ASN A 307 -8.79 -10.38 -4.79
C ASN A 307 -7.54 -11.10 -5.36
N ARG A 308 -7.43 -11.16 -6.69
CA ARG A 308 -6.38 -11.90 -7.40
C ARG A 308 -4.94 -11.57 -6.99
N TYR A 309 -4.70 -10.41 -6.38
CA TYR A 309 -3.34 -9.99 -6.02
C TYR A 309 -2.84 -10.67 -4.74
N PHE A 310 -3.73 -11.32 -3.97
CA PHE A 310 -3.34 -12.19 -2.86
C PHE A 310 -2.91 -13.60 -3.32
N ASP A 311 -3.09 -13.95 -4.59
CA ASP A 311 -2.61 -15.21 -5.16
C ASP A 311 -1.08 -15.13 -5.44
N PRO A 312 -0.23 -15.97 -4.81
CA PRO A 312 1.20 -16.03 -5.10
C PRO A 312 1.55 -16.48 -6.52
N SER A 313 0.66 -17.23 -7.18
CA SER A 313 1.00 -18.01 -8.36
C SER A 313 1.61 -17.17 -9.50
N PRO A 314 1.05 -15.99 -9.86
CA PRO A 314 1.64 -15.14 -10.89
C PRO A 314 3.04 -14.63 -10.53
N LEU A 315 3.27 -14.27 -9.26
CA LEU A 315 4.60 -13.85 -8.81
C LEU A 315 5.57 -15.02 -8.89
N ASN A 316 5.22 -16.19 -8.35
CA ASN A 316 6.09 -17.36 -8.34
C ASN A 316 6.49 -17.77 -9.75
N GLN A 317 5.52 -17.82 -10.67
CA GLN A 317 5.79 -18.08 -12.09
C GLN A 317 6.77 -17.04 -12.66
N ARG A 318 6.53 -15.75 -12.41
CA ARG A 318 7.41 -14.69 -12.93
C ARG A 318 8.82 -14.78 -12.34
N MET A 319 8.95 -15.12 -11.06
CA MET A 319 10.25 -15.25 -10.42
C MET A 319 11.03 -16.46 -10.93
N ARG A 320 10.33 -17.55 -11.30
CA ARG A 320 10.94 -18.67 -12.03
C ARG A 320 11.50 -18.21 -13.38
N GLU A 321 10.71 -17.51 -14.20
CA GLU A 321 11.14 -16.99 -15.51
C GLU A 321 12.35 -16.06 -15.39
N ILE A 322 12.35 -15.17 -14.41
CA ILE A 322 13.46 -14.25 -14.11
C ILE A 322 14.73 -15.04 -13.75
N GLY A 323 14.63 -16.05 -12.89
CA GLY A 323 15.76 -16.89 -12.48
C GLY A 323 16.34 -17.69 -13.65
N GLU A 324 15.48 -18.30 -14.47
CA GLU A 324 15.90 -19.03 -15.69
C GLU A 324 16.60 -18.08 -16.67
N SER A 325 16.08 -16.86 -16.87
CA SER A 325 16.67 -15.83 -17.73
C SER A 325 18.06 -15.38 -17.24
N ALA A 326 18.22 -15.21 -15.92
CA ALA A 326 19.50 -14.82 -15.33
C ALA A 326 20.57 -15.91 -15.50
N LEU A 327 20.19 -17.18 -15.31
CA LEU A 327 21.09 -18.32 -15.52
C LEU A 327 21.50 -18.46 -16.98
N ALA A 328 20.58 -18.25 -17.93
CA ALA A 328 20.88 -18.25 -19.36
C ALA A 328 21.88 -17.14 -19.72
N ARG A 329 21.65 -15.91 -19.26
CA ARG A 329 22.57 -14.77 -19.46
C ARG A 329 23.97 -15.08 -18.96
N ARG A 330 24.11 -15.67 -17.77
CA ARG A 330 25.41 -16.08 -17.21
C ARG A 330 26.13 -17.08 -18.11
N GLN A 331 25.41 -18.04 -18.70
CA GLN A 331 26.02 -19.03 -19.59
C GLN A 331 26.50 -18.40 -20.91
N GLU A 332 25.75 -17.45 -21.46
CA GLU A 332 26.13 -16.70 -22.66
C GLU A 332 27.36 -15.82 -22.41
N GLY A 333 27.40 -15.09 -21.29
CA GLY A 333 28.55 -14.28 -20.91
C GLY A 333 29.84 -15.09 -20.66
N ARG A 334 29.72 -16.38 -20.28
CA ARG A 334 30.85 -17.32 -20.17
C ARG A 334 31.29 -17.91 -21.51
N ARG A 335 30.46 -17.83 -22.56
CA ARG A 335 30.75 -18.39 -23.90
C ARG A 335 31.46 -17.41 -24.83
N VAL A 336 31.63 -16.14 -24.46
CA VAL A 336 32.47 -15.18 -25.20
C VAL A 336 33.87 -15.23 -24.59
N PRO A 337 34.85 -15.91 -25.22
CA PRO A 337 36.24 -15.82 -24.76
C PRO A 337 36.76 -14.41 -25.09
N ARG A 338 37.54 -13.84 -24.17
CA ARG A 338 38.33 -12.63 -24.41
C ARG A 338 39.35 -12.85 -25.53
#